data_AF-A0A7W7R6Q5-F1
#
_entry.id   AF-A0A7W7R6Q5-F1
#
_cell.length_a   1.000
_cell.length_b   1.000
_cell.length_c   1.000
_cell.angle_alpha   90.00
_cell.angle_beta   90.00
_cell.angle_gamma   90.00
#
_symmetry.space_group_name_H-M   'P 1'
#
loop_
_entity.id
_entity.type
_entity.pdbx_description
1 polymer ?
#
loop_
_entity_poly.entity_id
_entity_poly.type
_entity_poly.pdbx_seq_one_letter_code
_entity_poly.pdbx_strand_id
1 'polypeptide(L)' 'MNSLRQQVTNSIAELNEAINDADADLDPLDDGWIVTDSGAVLIRLRPLGLLEIARLAQAIRGAKRL' A
#
# COMPACT_ATOMS: atom_id res chain seq x y z
N MET A 1 -14.01 20.84 2.37
CA MET A 1 -13.65 20.02 1.19
C MET A 1 -12.27 19.46 1.44
N ASN A 2 -12.15 18.17 1.76
CA ASN A 2 -10.82 17.54 1.76
C ASN A 2 -10.33 17.55 0.31
N SER A 3 -9.13 18.10 0.09
CA SER A 3 -8.53 18.10 -1.24
C SER A 3 -8.35 16.66 -1.72
N LEU A 4 -8.44 16.42 -3.02
CA LEU A 4 -8.18 15.10 -3.63
C LEU A 4 -6.86 14.50 -3.13
N ARG A 5 -5.85 15.34 -2.90
CA ARG A 5 -4.57 14.96 -2.28
C ARG A 5 -4.76 14.34 -0.89
N GLN A 6 -5.57 14.96 -0.03
CA GLN A 6 -5.83 14.42 1.32
C GLN A 6 -6.54 13.07 1.26
N GLN A 7 -7.48 12.88 0.33
CA GLN A 7 -8.15 11.58 0.15
C GLN A 7 -7.17 10.50 -0.31
N VAL A 8 -6.31 10.81 -1.28
CA VAL A 8 -5.28 9.89 -1.76
C VAL A 8 -4.28 9.54 -0.66
N THR A 9 -3.82 10.52 0.12
CA THR A 9 -2.92 10.27 1.27
C THR A 9 -3.57 9.36 2.30
N ASN A 10 -4.86 9.55 2.61
CA ASN A 10 -5.57 8.69 3.53
C ASN A 10 -5.71 7.25 3.01
N SER A 11 -6.05 7.07 1.73
CA SER A 11 -6.15 5.73 1.13
C SER A 11 -4.80 5.01 1.05
N ILE A 12 -3.70 5.74 0.88
CA ILE A 12 -2.34 5.17 0.95
C ILE A 12 -2.02 4.72 2.38
N ALA A 13 -2.38 5.52 3.38
CA ALA A 13 -2.19 5.17 4.79
C ALA A 13 -2.99 3.91 5.17
N GLU A 14 -4.27 3.84 4.78
CA GLU A 14 -5.12 2.65 4.99
C GLU A 14 -4.54 1.39 4.32
N LEU A 15 -3.96 1.53 3.13
CA LEU A 15 -3.32 0.41 2.45
C LEU A 15 -2.03 -0.04 3.15
N ASN A 16 -1.21 0.90 3.64
CA ASN A 16 -0.04 0.58 4.45
C ASN A 16 -0.44 -0.15 5.75
N GLU A 17 -1.49 0.30 6.43
CA GLU A 17 -2.02 -0.36 7.63
C GLU A 17 -2.50 -1.79 7.34
N ALA A 18 -3.29 -1.99 6.28
CA ALA A 18 -3.76 -3.32 5.89
C ALA A 18 -2.61 -4.28 5.53
N ILE A 19 -1.52 -3.76 4.98
CA ILE A 19 -0.31 -4.53 4.66
C ILE A 19 0.45 -4.90 5.95
N ASN A 20 0.63 -3.96 6.87
CA ASN A 20 1.28 -4.20 8.16
C ASN A 20 0.49 -5.20 9.02
N ASP A 21 -0.84 -5.08 9.07
CA ASP A 21 -1.74 -5.95 9.83
C ASP A 21 -1.77 -7.40 9.30
N ALA A 22 -1.44 -7.60 8.02
CA ALA A 22 -1.35 -8.93 7.43
C ALA A 22 -0.10 -9.71 7.85
N ASP A 23 0.68 -9.18 8.81
CA ASP A 23 1.97 -9.73 9.25
C ASP A 23 2.91 -9.95 8.06
N ALA A 24 2.70 -9.17 6.99
CA ALA A 24 3.68 -9.01 5.96
C ALA A 24 4.73 -8.14 6.64
N ASP A 25 5.75 -8.78 7.21
CA ASP A 25 6.94 -8.17 7.81
C ASP A 25 7.74 -7.44 6.72
N LEU A 26 7.06 -6.50 6.09
CA LEU A 26 7.52 -5.63 5.03
C LEU A 26 8.03 -4.42 5.76
N ASP A 27 9.31 -4.15 5.58
CA ASP A 27 9.90 -2.89 6.04
C ASP A 27 9.01 -1.72 5.56
N PRO A 28 8.97 -0.61 6.32
CA PRO A 28 8.12 0.53 6.02
C PRO A 28 8.18 0.92 4.54
N LEU A 29 7.01 0.92 3.89
CA LEU A 29 6.85 1.20 2.47
C LEU A 29 6.96 2.70 2.13
N ASP A 30 7.29 3.52 3.11
CA ASP A 30 7.23 4.98 3.09
C ASP A 30 8.12 5.57 1.97
N ASP A 31 9.25 4.93 1.67
CA ASP A 31 10.16 5.30 0.58
C ASP A 31 9.76 4.72 -0.79
N GLY A 32 8.76 3.83 -0.84
CA GLY A 32 8.33 3.12 -2.04
C GLY A 32 7.27 3.88 -2.86
N TRP A 33 6.59 4.86 -2.29
CA TRP A 33 5.48 5.54 -2.95
C TRP A 33 5.94 6.62 -3.94
N ILE A 34 5.49 6.52 -5.19
CA ILE A 34 5.80 7.47 -6.25
C ILE A 34 4.48 7.97 -6.86
N VAL A 35 4.27 9.28 -6.88
CA VAL A 35 3.16 9.90 -7.62
C VAL A 35 3.67 10.35 -8.98
N THR A 36 3.06 9.88 -10.06
CA THR A 36 3.43 10.26 -11.43
C THR A 36 2.79 11.58 -11.84
N ASP A 37 3.32 12.20 -12.89
CA ASP A 37 2.74 13.43 -13.47
C ASP A 37 1.32 13.22 -14.02
N SER A 38 0.95 11.98 -14.34
CA SER A 38 -0.41 11.60 -14.74
C SER A 38 -1.37 11.41 -13.55
N GLY A 39 -0.89 11.56 -12.31
CA GLY A 39 -1.68 11.36 -11.09
C GLY A 39 -1.82 9.89 -10.68
N ALA A 40 -1.09 8.97 -11.29
CA ALA A 40 -1.03 7.58 -10.83
C ALA A 40 -0.15 7.48 -9.58
N VAL A 41 -0.53 6.59 -8.67
CA VAL A 41 0.27 6.25 -7.49
C VAL A 41 0.90 4.89 -7.72
N LEU A 42 2.22 4.83 -7.67
CA LEU A 42 3.01 3.61 -7.79
C LEU A 42 3.61 3.27 -6.43
N ILE A 43 3.73 1.98 -6.16
CA ILE A 43 4.50 1.47 -5.03
C ILE A 43 5.69 0.66 -5.55
N ARG A 44 6.88 1.05 -5.12
CA ARG A 44 8.12 0.33 -5.37
C ARG A 44 8.42 -0.55 -4.18
N LEU A 45 8.28 -1.85 -4.41
CA LEU A 45 8.61 -2.86 -3.41
C LEU A 45 10.08 -3.25 -3.54
N ARG A 46 10.73 -3.60 -2.42
CA ARG A 46 11.95 -4.39 -2.45
C ARG A 46 11.68 -5.76 -3.09
N PRO A 47 12.71 -6.53 -3.51
CA PRO A 47 12.49 -7.93 -3.89
C PRO A 47 11.74 -8.66 -2.77
N LEU A 48 10.69 -9.38 -3.15
CA LEU A 48 9.83 -10.15 -2.24
C LEU A 48 10.03 -11.64 -2.48
N GLY A 49 10.07 -12.41 -1.40
CA GLY A 49 9.92 -13.85 -1.42
C GLY A 49 8.48 -14.28 -1.67
N LEU A 50 8.28 -15.56 -2.02
CA LEU A 50 6.97 -16.11 -2.37
C LEU A 50 5.93 -15.98 -1.23
N LEU A 51 6.36 -16.15 0.03
CA LEU A 51 5.48 -16.02 1.19
C LEU A 51 5.01 -14.56 1.39
N GLU A 52 5.91 -13.59 1.19
CA GLU A 52 5.60 -12.17 1.30
C GLU A 52 4.62 -11.74 0.20
N ILE A 53 4.77 -12.25 -1.03
CA ILE A 53 3.81 -12.05 -2.12
C ILE A 53 2.44 -12.60 -1.74
N ALA A 54 2.37 -13.80 -1.15
CA ALA A 54 1.11 -14.40 -0.73
C ALA A 54 0.41 -13.57 0.36
N ARG A 55 1.17 -13.07 1.35
CA ARG A 55 0.66 -12.19 2.42
C ARG A 55 0.18 -10.85 1.88
N LEU A 56 0.94 -10.21 0.99
CA LEU A 56 0.54 -8.97 0.32
C LEU A 56 -0.76 -9.15 -0.48
N ALA A 57 -0.88 -10.25 -1.22
CA ALA A 57 -2.10 -10.55 -1.96
C ALA A 57 -3.30 -10.78 -1.03
N GLN A 58 -3.08 -11.35 0.16
CA GLN A 58 -4.13 -11.51 1.18
C GLN A 58 -4.54 -10.17 1.79
N ALA A 59 -3.59 -9.30 2.11
CA ALA A 59 -3.82 -7.94 2.61
C ALA A 59 -4.72 -7.12 1.66
N ILE A 60 -4.34 -7.08 0.37
CA ILE A 60 -5.09 -6.35 -0.66
C ILE A 60 -6.51 -6.89 -0.81
N ARG A 61 -6.70 -8.22 -0.74
CA ARG A 61 -8.04 -8.83 -0.77
C ARG A 61 -8.87 -8.52 0.47
N GLY A 62 -8.23 -8.42 1.64
CA GLY A 62 -8.87 -8.03 2.91
C GLY A 62 -9.36 -6.59 2.86
N ALA A 63 -8.52 -5.67 2.38
CA ALA A 63 -8.84 -4.25 2.25
C ALA A 63 -10.04 -3.98 1.31
N LYS A 64 -10.24 -4.81 0.27
CA LYS A 64 -11.38 -4.69 -0.66
C LYS A 64 -12.76 -4.97 -0.01
N ARG A 65 -12.81 -5.48 1.22
CA ARG A 65 -14.05 -5.84 1.93
C ARG A 65 -14.55 -4.75 2.89
N LEU A 66 -13.80 -3.66 3.04
CA LEU A 66 -14.17 -2.45 3.79
C LEU A 66 -14.81 -1.42 2.84
#